data_AF-A0A3N4LN30-F1
#
_entry.id   AF-A0A3N4LN30-F1
#
_cell.length_a   1.000
_cell.length_b   1.000
_cell.length_c   1.000
_cell.angle_alpha   90.00
_cell.angle_beta   90.00
_cell.angle_gamma   90.00
#
_symmetry.space_group_name_H-M   'P 1'
#
loop_
_entity.id
_entity.type
_entity.pdbx_description
1 polymer ?
#
loop_
_entity_poly.entity_id
_entity_poly.type
_entity_poly.pdbx_seq_one_letter_code
_entity_poly.pdbx_strand_id
1 'polypeptide(L)'
;MTKKNKRKQPDAEEILARPWCYYCERDFDDLKILISHQKARHFKCERCGRRLNTAGGLAVHMTQVHKEQLQKVEHAIEGRESVDIEIFGMEGIPENEIAAHRQRVLSQISQAEAERRAQAGIPGTGKKSKVTAAALDPEEIKRRLEEHRRVVVDGSVTPSLTPGAHGGSASPGRSQSPAQYGAAGSPTVPAQAAYVSVLN
;
A
#
# COMPACT_ATOMS: atom_id res chain seq x y z
N MET A 1 -14.13 27.62 -3.10
CA MET A 1 -13.60 26.45 -3.85
C MET A 1 -12.53 25.77 -3.00
N THR A 2 -12.90 24.75 -2.22
CA THR A 2 -11.95 24.03 -1.36
C THR A 2 -11.30 22.90 -2.17
N LYS A 3 -9.99 23.04 -2.45
CA LYS A 3 -9.16 21.97 -3.02
C LYS A 3 -9.21 20.77 -2.09
N LYS A 4 -10.00 19.76 -2.45
CA LYS A 4 -10.08 18.49 -1.72
C LYS A 4 -8.74 17.78 -1.93
N ASN A 5 -7.86 17.91 -0.94
CA ASN A 5 -6.54 17.30 -0.94
C ASN A 5 -6.71 15.78 -1.10
N LYS A 6 -6.26 15.25 -2.24
CA LYS A 6 -6.30 13.82 -2.56
C LYS A 6 -5.29 13.13 -1.67
N ARG A 7 -5.71 12.78 -0.44
CA ARG A 7 -4.90 12.02 0.51
C ARG A 7 -4.33 10.82 -0.23
N LYS A 8 -2.99 10.76 -0.30
CA LYS A 8 -2.22 9.65 -0.85
C LYS A 8 -2.71 8.40 -0.12
N GLN A 9 -3.19 7.40 -0.85
CA GLN A 9 -3.71 6.20 -0.20
C GLN A 9 -2.58 5.48 0.53
N PRO A 10 -2.87 4.88 1.70
CA PRO A 10 -1.87 4.11 2.44
C PRO A 10 -1.37 2.97 1.57
N ASP A 11 -0.06 2.74 1.62
CA ASP A 11 0.58 1.69 0.83
C ASP A 11 0.11 0.32 1.34
N ALA A 12 0.04 -0.69 0.47
CA ALA A 12 -0.42 -2.03 0.87
C ALA A 12 0.46 -2.63 1.99
N GLU A 13 1.75 -2.31 1.95
CA GLU A 13 2.74 -2.70 2.95
C GLU A 13 2.52 -2.00 4.31
N GLU A 14 2.07 -0.75 4.30
CA GLU A 14 1.76 0.02 5.51
C GLU A 14 0.56 -0.57 6.25
N ILE A 15 -0.48 -1.01 5.51
CA ILE A 15 -1.66 -1.65 6.08
C ILE A 15 -1.30 -3.00 6.73
N LEU A 16 -0.40 -3.76 6.11
CA LEU A 16 0.05 -5.06 6.63
C LEU A 16 0.97 -4.92 7.85
N ALA A 17 1.72 -3.83 7.93
CA ALA A 17 2.60 -3.53 9.06
C ALA A 17 1.85 -3.02 10.30
N ARG A 18 0.60 -2.58 10.15
CA ARG A 18 -0.20 -2.04 11.26
C ARG A 18 -0.54 -3.13 12.28
N PRO A 19 -0.31 -2.88 13.58
CA PRO A 19 -0.73 -3.81 14.62
C PRO A 19 -2.26 -3.90 14.69
N TRP A 20 -2.76 -5.10 14.98
CA TRP A 20 -4.19 -5.39 15.01
C TRP A 20 -4.58 -6.17 16.26
N CYS A 21 -5.85 -6.07 16.67
CA CYS A 21 -6.34 -6.75 17.86
C CYS A 21 -6.84 -8.17 17.54
N TYR A 22 -6.27 -9.18 18.20
CA TYR A 22 -6.69 -10.58 18.08
C TYR A 22 -8.20 -10.79 18.29
N TYR A 23 -8.78 -10.15 19.30
CA TYR A 23 -10.15 -10.36 19.75
C TYR A 23 -11.20 -9.69 18.87
N CYS A 24 -10.93 -8.50 18.32
CA CYS A 24 -11.91 -7.71 17.57
C CYS A 24 -11.47 -7.30 16.15
N GLU A 25 -10.31 -7.75 15.71
CA GLU A 25 -9.73 -7.55 14.36
C GLU A 25 -9.53 -6.09 13.93
N ARG A 26 -9.61 -5.15 14.87
CA ARG A 26 -9.40 -3.74 14.58
C ARG A 26 -7.91 -3.44 14.39
N ASP A 27 -7.57 -2.65 13.38
CA ASP A 27 -6.23 -2.12 13.13
C ASP A 27 -5.93 -0.86 13.96
N PHE A 28 -4.66 -0.66 14.27
CA PHE A 28 -4.14 0.45 15.05
C PHE A 28 -2.84 0.97 14.42
N ASP A 29 -2.53 2.25 14.66
CA ASP A 29 -1.27 2.85 14.18
C ASP A 29 -0.06 2.38 14.97
N ASP A 30 -0.23 2.16 16.27
CA ASP A 30 0.86 1.86 17.21
C ASP A 30 0.51 0.70 18.14
N LEU A 31 1.54 -0.09 18.48
CA LEU A 31 1.44 -1.20 19.43
C LEU A 31 0.94 -0.73 20.81
N LYS A 32 1.34 0.47 21.24
CA LYS A 32 0.88 1.06 22.52
C LYS A 32 -0.62 1.32 22.52
N ILE A 33 -1.17 1.78 21.39
CA ILE A 33 -2.61 2.05 21.24
C ILE A 33 -3.36 0.73 21.24
N LEU A 34 -2.86 -0.29 20.55
CA LEU A 34 -3.41 -1.64 20.58
C LEU A 34 -3.45 -2.20 22.02
N ILE A 35 -2.35 -2.10 22.77
CA ILE A 35 -2.29 -2.56 24.16
C ILE A 35 -3.30 -1.80 25.03
N SER A 36 -3.40 -0.48 24.89
CA SER A 36 -4.40 0.33 25.61
C SER A 36 -5.83 -0.11 25.27
N HIS A 37 -6.10 -0.39 24.00
CA HIS A 37 -7.38 -0.89 23.52
C HIS A 37 -7.72 -2.25 24.16
N GLN A 38 -6.78 -3.21 24.17
CA GLN A 38 -6.98 -4.52 24.80
C GLN A 38 -7.39 -4.38 26.27
N LYS A 39 -6.68 -3.53 27.03
CA LYS A 39 -7.00 -3.27 28.44
C LYS A 39 -8.36 -2.61 28.66
N ALA A 40 -8.75 -1.69 27.78
CA ALA A 40 -9.99 -0.95 27.92
C ALA A 40 -11.22 -1.73 27.44
N ARG A 41 -11.07 -2.64 26.47
CA ARG A 41 -12.18 -3.33 25.80
C ARG A 41 -12.32 -4.80 26.17
N HIS A 42 -11.22 -5.54 26.28
CA HIS A 42 -11.25 -6.99 26.45
C HIS A 42 -10.86 -7.41 27.88
N PHE A 43 -9.95 -6.68 28.51
CA PHE A 43 -9.45 -7.01 29.86
C PHE A 43 -10.05 -6.13 30.96
N LYS A 44 -11.30 -5.70 30.77
CA LYS A 44 -12.08 -4.96 31.76
C LYS A 44 -12.92 -5.93 32.57
N CYS A 45 -12.82 -5.85 33.89
CA CYS A 45 -13.72 -6.57 34.78
C CYS A 45 -15.11 -5.94 34.76
N GLU A 46 -16.14 -6.71 34.44
CA GLU A 46 -17.52 -6.22 34.43
C GLU A 46 -18.09 -5.91 35.81
N ARG A 47 -17.53 -6.52 36.86
CA ARG A 47 -18.04 -6.34 38.23
C ARG A 47 -17.52 -5.08 38.89
N CYS A 48 -16.21 -4.81 38.79
CA CYS A 48 -15.59 -3.67 39.46
C CYS A 48 -14.96 -2.64 38.50
N GLY A 49 -15.02 -2.86 37.18
CA GLY A 49 -14.44 -1.97 36.19
C GLY A 49 -12.91 -1.97 36.14
N ARG A 50 -12.23 -2.80 36.96
CA ARG A 50 -10.77 -2.89 36.99
C ARG A 50 -10.25 -3.39 35.64
N ARG A 51 -9.22 -2.72 35.12
CA ARG A 51 -8.55 -3.08 33.87
C ARG A 51 -7.28 -3.87 34.18
N LEU A 52 -7.11 -5.01 33.53
CA LEU A 52 -5.97 -5.92 33.68
C LEU A 52 -5.13 -5.91 32.40
N ASN A 53 -3.93 -6.49 32.44
CA ASN A 53 -3.02 -6.51 31.29
C ASN A 53 -3.23 -7.70 30.36
N THR A 54 -3.78 -8.81 30.86
CA THR A 54 -3.91 -10.09 30.13
C THR A 54 -5.25 -10.77 30.45
N ALA A 55 -5.67 -11.68 29.58
CA ALA A 55 -6.88 -12.48 29.76
C ALA A 55 -6.79 -13.38 31.01
N GLY A 56 -5.66 -14.08 31.21
CA GLY A 56 -5.40 -14.88 32.41
C GLY A 56 -5.46 -14.04 33.70
N GLY A 57 -4.93 -12.81 33.68
CA GLY A 57 -5.05 -11.88 34.80
C GLY A 57 -6.49 -11.50 35.12
N LEU A 58 -7.36 -11.39 34.10
CA LEU A 58 -8.78 -11.14 34.29
C LEU A 58 -9.51 -12.37 34.87
N ALA A 59 -9.22 -13.58 34.40
CA ALA A 59 -9.80 -14.81 34.96
C ALA A 59 -9.41 -15.03 36.43
N VAL A 60 -8.14 -14.83 36.76
CA VAL A 60 -7.65 -14.91 38.14
C VAL A 60 -8.31 -13.83 38.99
N HIS A 61 -8.41 -12.61 38.49
CA HIS A 61 -9.11 -11.52 39.18
C HIS A 61 -10.58 -11.86 39.46
N MET A 62 -11.31 -12.40 38.49
CA MET A 62 -12.70 -12.83 38.67
C MET A 62 -12.82 -13.93 39.72
N THR A 63 -11.92 -14.92 39.68
CA THR A 63 -11.97 -16.06 40.60
C THR A 63 -11.60 -15.66 42.03
N GLN A 64 -10.62 -14.77 42.20
CA GLN A 64 -10.11 -14.36 43.52
C GLN A 64 -10.96 -13.26 44.18
N VAL A 65 -11.37 -12.25 43.43
CA VAL A 65 -12.07 -11.06 43.98
C VAL A 65 -13.58 -11.25 43.95
N HIS A 66 -14.11 -11.83 42.88
CA HIS A 66 -15.55 -11.96 42.66
C HIS A 66 -16.06 -13.38 42.87
N LYS A 67 -15.16 -14.37 43.05
CA LYS A 67 -15.48 -15.80 43.20
C LYS A 67 -16.29 -16.35 42.02
N GLU A 68 -16.02 -15.81 40.83
CA GLU A 68 -16.64 -16.22 39.58
C GLU A 68 -15.59 -16.73 38.60
N GLN A 69 -15.95 -17.72 37.79
CA GLN A 69 -15.07 -18.22 36.75
C GLN A 69 -15.36 -17.51 35.43
N LEU A 70 -14.35 -16.85 34.88
CA LEU A 70 -14.42 -16.29 33.53
C LEU A 70 -14.17 -17.40 32.50
N GLN A 71 -15.20 -17.77 31.73
CA GLN A 71 -15.08 -18.81 30.70
C GLN A 71 -14.67 -18.23 29.34
N LYS A 72 -15.07 -16.99 29.05
CA LYS A 72 -14.84 -16.34 27.77
C LYS A 72 -14.54 -14.85 27.93
N VAL A 73 -13.68 -14.34 27.06
CA VAL A 73 -13.40 -12.90 26.95
C VAL A 73 -14.58 -12.21 26.27
N GLU A 74 -15.14 -11.18 26.90
CA GLU A 74 -16.25 -10.42 26.33
C GLU A 74 -15.80 -9.54 25.15
N HIS A 75 -16.74 -9.29 24.22
CA HIS A 75 -16.51 -8.52 23.00
C HIS A 75 -15.43 -9.10 22.06
N ALA A 76 -15.11 -10.39 22.21
CA ALA A 76 -14.30 -11.13 21.26
C ALA A 76 -15.16 -11.71 20.13
N ILE A 77 -14.55 -11.91 18.97
CA ILE A 77 -15.14 -12.65 17.84
C ILE A 77 -15.25 -14.14 18.22
N GLU A 78 -16.28 -14.80 17.70
CA GLU A 78 -16.52 -16.23 17.91
C GLU A 78 -15.29 -17.05 17.51
N GLY A 79 -14.92 -18.01 18.37
CA GLY A 79 -13.72 -18.83 18.16
C GLY A 79 -12.40 -18.20 18.63
N ARG A 80 -12.41 -16.95 19.12
CA ARG A 80 -11.24 -16.26 19.70
C ARG A 80 -11.48 -15.74 21.12
N GLU A 81 -12.38 -16.38 21.84
CA GLU A 81 -12.82 -15.96 23.18
C GLU A 81 -12.11 -16.69 24.34
N SER A 82 -11.19 -17.61 24.02
CA SER A 82 -10.44 -18.37 25.03
C SER A 82 -9.60 -17.45 25.92
N VAL A 83 -9.58 -17.76 27.22
CA VAL A 83 -8.84 -17.04 28.25
C VAL A 83 -7.41 -17.62 28.43
N ASP A 84 -7.16 -18.80 27.87
CA ASP A 84 -5.91 -19.55 28.06
C ASP A 84 -4.76 -19.02 27.21
N ILE A 85 -5.07 -18.26 26.14
CA ILE A 85 -4.07 -17.70 25.24
C ILE A 85 -3.59 -16.35 25.80
N GLU A 86 -2.33 -16.29 26.21
CA GLU A 86 -1.70 -15.07 26.72
C GLU A 86 -1.23 -14.18 25.56
N ILE A 87 -2.06 -13.19 25.22
CA ILE A 87 -1.76 -12.23 24.17
C ILE A 87 -1.41 -10.88 24.79
N PHE A 88 -0.24 -10.35 24.42
CA PHE A 88 0.21 -9.01 24.80
C PHE A 88 0.55 -8.19 23.56
N GLY A 89 -0.34 -7.27 23.18
CA GLY A 89 -0.20 -6.58 21.90
C GLY A 89 -0.35 -7.56 20.74
N MET A 90 0.75 -7.82 20.01
CA MET A 90 0.82 -8.85 18.96
C MET A 90 1.61 -10.09 19.38
N GLU A 91 2.28 -10.06 20.53
CA GLU A 91 3.02 -11.20 21.04
C GLU A 91 2.04 -12.23 21.63
N GLY A 92 2.26 -13.52 21.35
CA GLY A 92 1.40 -14.62 21.79
C GLY A 92 0.21 -14.93 20.87
N ILE A 93 0.04 -14.20 19.76
CA ILE A 93 -0.95 -14.57 18.75
C ILE A 93 -0.48 -15.84 18.01
N PRO A 94 -1.30 -16.91 17.93
CA PRO A 94 -0.93 -18.12 17.21
C PRO A 94 -0.71 -17.83 15.71
N GLU A 95 0.34 -18.43 15.14
CA GLU A 95 0.80 -18.19 13.76
C GLU A 95 -0.31 -18.37 12.71
N ASN A 96 -1.20 -19.35 12.93
CA ASN A 96 -2.34 -19.61 12.06
C ASN A 96 -3.26 -18.39 11.92
N GLU A 97 -3.46 -17.66 13.02
CA GLU A 97 -4.36 -16.50 13.07
C GLU A 97 -3.69 -15.26 12.48
N ILE A 98 -2.35 -15.14 12.63
CA ILE A 98 -1.53 -14.14 11.94
C ILE A 98 -1.61 -14.35 10.43
N ALA A 99 -1.42 -15.58 9.96
CA ALA A 99 -1.49 -15.93 8.54
C ALA A 99 -2.89 -15.69 7.96
N ALA A 100 -3.94 -16.10 8.68
CA ALA A 100 -5.33 -15.87 8.28
C ALA A 100 -5.65 -14.37 8.19
N HIS A 101 -5.22 -13.57 9.17
CA HIS A 101 -5.38 -12.12 9.13
C HIS A 101 -4.65 -11.51 7.93
N ARG A 102 -3.39 -11.88 7.70
CA ARG A 102 -2.59 -11.42 6.55
C ARG A 102 -3.28 -11.73 5.23
N GLN A 103 -3.78 -12.95 5.05
CA GLN A 103 -4.51 -13.35 3.85
C GLN A 103 -5.79 -12.53 3.66
N ARG A 104 -6.53 -12.27 4.73
CA ARG A 104 -7.74 -11.43 4.70
C ARG A 104 -7.42 -10.01 4.28
N VAL A 105 -6.41 -9.39 4.88
CA VAL A 105 -5.98 -8.02 4.55
C VAL A 105 -5.54 -7.92 3.10
N LEU A 106 -4.72 -8.87 2.61
CA LEU A 106 -4.32 -8.92 1.19
C LEU A 106 -5.51 -9.06 0.24
N SER A 107 -6.49 -9.89 0.60
CA SER A 107 -7.72 -10.04 -0.18
C SER A 107 -8.51 -8.74 -0.23
N GLN A 108 -8.65 -8.03 0.90
CA GLN A 108 -9.32 -6.73 0.95
C GLN A 108 -8.61 -5.67 0.10
N ILE A 109 -7.28 -5.62 0.14
CA ILE A 109 -6.49 -4.70 -0.68
C ILE A 109 -6.73 -4.98 -2.18
N SER A 110 -6.63 -6.24 -2.60
CA SER A 110 -6.88 -6.67 -3.98
C SER A 110 -8.30 -6.31 -4.46
N GLN A 111 -9.31 -6.53 -3.61
CA GLN A 111 -10.70 -6.18 -3.92
C GLN A 111 -10.88 -4.66 -4.05
N ALA A 112 -10.29 -3.87 -3.15
CA ALA A 112 -10.36 -2.41 -3.19
C ALA A 112 -9.65 -1.81 -4.44
N GLU A 113 -8.56 -2.43 -4.87
CA GLU A 113 -7.89 -2.07 -6.13
C GLU A 113 -8.75 -2.41 -7.36
N ALA A 114 -9.36 -3.58 -7.37
CA ALA A 114 -10.26 -4.01 -8.44
C ALA A 114 -11.51 -3.11 -8.54
N GLU A 115 -12.12 -2.76 -7.40
CA GLU A 115 -13.27 -1.86 -7.35
C GLU A 115 -12.90 -0.45 -7.81
N ARG A 116 -11.76 0.09 -7.35
CA ARG A 116 -11.27 1.38 -7.83
C ARG A 116 -11.02 1.38 -9.32
N ARG A 117 -10.47 0.29 -9.85
CA ARG A 117 -10.24 0.12 -11.29
C ARG A 117 -11.55 0.10 -12.06
N ALA A 118 -12.55 -0.63 -11.57
CA ALA A 118 -13.89 -0.64 -12.14
C ALA A 118 -14.52 0.77 -12.14
N GLN A 119 -14.39 1.50 -11.02
CA GLN A 119 -14.91 2.86 -10.89
C GLN A 119 -14.18 3.88 -11.78
N ALA A 120 -12.87 3.71 -12.00
CA ALA A 120 -12.06 4.60 -12.84
C ALA A 120 -12.24 4.35 -14.35
N GLY A 121 -13.02 3.35 -14.75
CA GLY A 121 -13.27 3.03 -16.16
C GLY A 121 -12.01 2.64 -16.94
N ILE A 122 -10.91 2.33 -16.25
CA ILE A 122 -9.66 1.88 -16.88
C ILE A 122 -9.84 0.41 -17.19
N PRO A 123 -9.92 0.00 -18.47
CA PRO A 123 -10.14 -1.39 -18.82
C PRO A 123 -9.10 -2.27 -18.14
N GLY A 124 -9.57 -3.41 -17.65
CA GLY A 124 -8.77 -4.49 -17.13
C GLY A 124 -7.73 -4.92 -18.15
N THR A 125 -6.51 -4.38 -18.06
CA THR A 125 -5.36 -5.27 -18.06
C THR A 125 -5.56 -6.20 -16.86
N GLY A 126 -6.40 -7.22 -17.05
CA GLY A 126 -6.05 -8.55 -16.54
C GLY A 126 -4.57 -8.73 -16.83
N LYS A 127 -3.86 -9.45 -15.94
CA LYS A 127 -2.49 -9.90 -16.16
C LYS A 127 -2.24 -9.86 -17.65
N LYS A 128 -1.35 -9.00 -18.13
CA LYS A 128 -0.88 -9.15 -19.50
C LYS A 128 -0.30 -10.56 -19.46
N SER A 129 -1.13 -11.58 -19.77
CA SER A 129 -0.75 -12.73 -20.56
C SER A 129 0.19 -12.09 -21.52
N LYS A 130 1.48 -12.33 -21.29
CA LYS A 130 2.57 -11.81 -22.10
C LYS A 130 2.02 -11.84 -23.52
N VAL A 131 1.63 -10.67 -24.05
CA VAL A 131 1.20 -10.60 -25.43
C VAL A 131 2.51 -10.83 -26.11
N THR A 132 2.79 -12.10 -26.38
CA THR A 132 3.87 -12.51 -27.23
C THR A 132 3.63 -11.72 -28.51
N ALA A 133 4.70 -11.22 -29.13
CA ALA A 133 4.62 -10.51 -30.40
C ALA A 133 3.96 -11.36 -31.54
N ALA A 134 3.47 -12.56 -31.23
CA ALA A 134 2.71 -13.46 -32.08
C ALA A 134 1.18 -13.22 -32.07
N ALA A 135 0.63 -12.40 -31.17
CA ALA A 135 -0.83 -12.18 -31.09
C ALA A 135 -1.32 -10.92 -31.84
N LEU A 136 -0.43 -10.19 -32.52
CA LEU A 136 -0.79 -9.15 -33.47
C LEU A 136 -0.07 -9.48 -34.78
N ASP A 137 -0.84 -9.76 -35.82
CA ASP A 137 -0.31 -10.12 -37.13
C ASP A 137 0.61 -8.98 -37.64
N PRO A 138 1.90 -9.24 -37.92
CA PRO A 138 2.86 -8.21 -38.29
C PRO A 138 2.45 -7.43 -39.55
N GLU A 139 1.60 -8.00 -40.40
CA GLU A 139 1.03 -7.34 -41.58
C GLU A 139 0.03 -6.22 -41.20
N GLU A 140 -0.80 -6.45 -40.17
CA GLU A 140 -1.77 -5.47 -39.69
C GLU A 140 -1.08 -4.23 -39.08
N ILE A 141 0.05 -4.45 -38.41
CA ILE A 141 0.87 -3.37 -37.84
C ILE A 141 1.48 -2.49 -38.94
N LYS A 142 2.00 -3.09 -40.02
CA LYS A 142 2.56 -2.34 -41.16
C LYS A 142 1.49 -1.54 -41.90
N ARG A 143 0.32 -2.12 -42.17
CA ARG A 143 -0.78 -1.42 -42.85
C ARG A 143 -1.20 -0.17 -42.08
N ARG A 144 -1.32 -0.26 -40.76
CA ARG A 144 -1.71 0.86 -39.91
C ARG A 144 -0.63 1.96 -39.85
N LEU A 145 0.65 1.58 -39.91
CA LEU A 145 1.76 2.53 -39.95
C LEU A 145 1.84 3.25 -41.31
N GLU A 146 1.61 2.54 -42.41
CA GLU A 146 1.57 3.08 -43.77
C GLU A 146 0.41 4.04 -43.95
N GLU A 147 -0.78 3.68 -43.48
CA GLU A 147 -1.96 4.54 -43.52
C GLU A 147 -1.74 5.83 -42.73
N HIS A 148 -1.17 5.74 -41.53
CA HIS A 148 -0.82 6.91 -40.73
C HIS A 148 0.28 7.75 -41.39
N ARG A 149 1.30 7.12 -41.99
CA ARG A 149 2.36 7.82 -42.74
C ARG A 149 1.78 8.53 -43.96
N ARG A 150 0.78 7.96 -44.63
CA ARG A 150 0.13 8.58 -45.78
C ARG A 150 -0.67 9.81 -45.37
N VAL A 151 -1.36 9.76 -44.22
CA VAL A 151 -2.09 10.90 -43.64
C VAL A 151 -1.13 12.01 -43.17
N VAL A 152 0.06 11.66 -42.69
CA VAL A 152 1.07 12.65 -42.23
C VAL A 152 1.84 13.30 -43.38
N VAL A 153 1.99 12.60 -44.51
CA VAL A 153 2.70 13.14 -45.70
C VAL A 153 1.80 14.05 -46.55
N ASP A 154 0.49 13.82 -46.60
CA ASP A 154 -0.47 14.61 -47.40
C ASP A 154 -1.12 15.75 -46.61
N GLY A 155 -0.30 16.57 -45.92
CA GLY A 155 -0.74 17.59 -44.97
C GLY A 155 -2.01 18.38 -45.36
N SER A 156 -3.15 17.99 -44.79
CA SER A 156 -4.32 18.86 -44.57
C SER A 156 -5.21 18.32 -43.44
N VAL A 157 -5.01 18.82 -42.22
CA VAL A 157 -6.06 19.48 -41.40
C VAL A 157 -5.44 20.04 -40.12
N THR A 158 -5.46 21.37 -40.04
CA THR A 158 -5.27 22.18 -38.84
C THR A 158 -6.46 21.98 -37.88
N PRO A 159 -6.24 21.84 -36.55
CA PRO A 159 -7.26 22.27 -35.61
C PRO A 159 -7.20 23.81 -35.52
N SER A 160 -8.26 24.43 -36.03
CA SER A 160 -8.53 25.86 -36.04
C SER A 160 -8.31 26.53 -34.68
N LEU A 161 -7.41 27.51 -34.64
CA LEU A 161 -7.36 28.58 -33.63
C LEU A 161 -8.37 29.66 -34.00
N THR A 162 -9.16 30.14 -33.04
CA THR A 162 -10.01 31.34 -33.19
C THR A 162 -9.19 32.63 -33.06
N PRO A 163 -9.51 33.70 -33.82
CA PRO A 163 -8.68 34.91 -33.89
C PRO A 163 -9.06 35.97 -32.85
N GLY A 164 -8.03 36.56 -32.25
CA GLY A 164 -8.11 37.85 -31.57
C GLY A 164 -6.79 38.59 -31.80
N ALA A 165 -6.87 39.74 -32.46
CA ALA A 165 -5.81 40.74 -32.62
C ALA A 165 -5.11 41.03 -31.26
N HIS A 166 -3.90 41.60 -31.12
CA HIS A 166 -3.33 42.79 -31.76
C HIS A 166 -1.81 42.84 -31.45
N GLY A 167 -1.01 43.34 -32.40
CA GLY A 167 0.14 44.21 -32.10
C GLY A 167 1.53 43.61 -31.91
N GLY A 168 2.37 43.70 -32.94
CA GLY A 168 3.64 44.44 -32.79
C GLY A 168 4.97 43.69 -32.73
N SER A 169 5.67 43.72 -33.88
CA SER A 169 7.12 44.02 -34.07
C SER A 169 8.19 42.91 -34.01
N ALA A 170 8.66 42.55 -35.22
CA ALA A 170 10.06 42.60 -35.72
C ALA A 170 11.18 41.68 -35.15
N SER A 171 11.40 40.55 -35.87
CA SER A 171 12.60 40.10 -36.64
C SER A 171 14.06 40.12 -36.05
N PRO A 172 15.09 39.54 -36.72
CA PRO A 172 15.45 38.11 -36.71
C PRO A 172 16.96 37.86 -36.42
N GLY A 173 17.38 36.62 -36.09
CA GLY A 173 18.78 36.30 -35.77
C GLY A 173 19.25 34.91 -36.24
N ARG A 174 20.20 34.89 -37.18
CA ARG A 174 20.76 33.77 -37.96
C ARG A 174 21.52 32.70 -37.16
N SER A 175 21.38 31.44 -37.62
CA SER A 175 22.41 30.45 -38.00
C SER A 175 23.54 30.05 -37.04
N GLN A 176 23.69 28.74 -36.76
CA GLN A 176 24.74 27.82 -37.27
C GLN A 176 24.93 26.60 -36.34
N SER A 177 25.02 25.42 -36.95
CA SER A 177 25.48 24.15 -36.34
C SER A 177 27.00 23.96 -36.59
N PRO A 178 27.62 22.78 -36.38
CA PRO A 178 27.98 22.15 -35.11
C PRO A 178 29.48 21.73 -35.07
N ALA A 179 30.05 21.46 -33.89
CA ALA A 179 31.18 20.55 -33.66
C ALA A 179 31.53 20.55 -32.16
N GLN A 180 32.24 19.61 -31.53
CA GLN A 180 32.52 18.17 -31.64
C GLN A 180 33.57 17.89 -30.51
N TYR A 181 33.67 16.63 -30.07
CA TYR A 181 34.78 15.99 -29.30
C TYR A 181 34.98 16.26 -27.78
N GLY A 182 35.33 15.18 -27.07
CA GLY A 182 36.05 15.17 -25.77
C GLY A 182 35.27 14.49 -24.63
N ALA A 183 35.34 13.17 -24.43
CA ALA A 183 36.39 12.38 -23.79
C ALA A 183 36.45 12.46 -22.24
N ALA A 184 36.20 11.29 -21.62
CA ALA A 184 36.76 10.74 -20.38
C ALA A 184 36.54 11.43 -19.01
N GLY A 185 36.09 10.63 -18.03
CA GLY A 185 36.22 10.93 -16.60
C GLY A 185 35.28 10.09 -15.71
N SER A 186 35.80 9.00 -15.14
CA SER A 186 35.12 8.02 -14.29
C SER A 186 34.59 8.56 -12.93
N PRO A 187 33.61 7.89 -12.31
CA PRO A 187 33.08 8.24 -11.00
C PRO A 187 33.93 7.71 -9.83
N THR A 188 34.11 8.54 -8.81
CA THR A 188 34.72 8.20 -7.52
C THR A 188 33.70 7.53 -6.60
N VAL A 189 34.05 6.37 -6.04
CA VAL A 189 33.33 5.70 -4.94
C VAL A 189 34.19 5.71 -3.67
N PRO A 190 33.65 6.00 -2.47
CA PRO A 190 34.43 5.98 -1.24
C PRO A 190 34.37 4.65 -0.45
N ALA A 191 35.53 4.37 0.17
CA ALA A 191 35.80 3.69 1.45
C ALA A 191 35.27 2.26 1.73
N GLN A 192 36.21 1.31 1.76
CA GLN A 192 36.04 -0.03 2.32
C GLN A 192 36.46 -0.06 3.79
N ALA A 193 35.65 -0.73 4.62
CA ALA A 193 35.91 -1.02 6.02
C ALA A 193 36.84 -2.24 6.16
N ALA A 194 37.90 -2.09 6.96
CA ALA A 194 38.78 -3.19 7.34
C ALA A 194 38.35 -3.76 8.70
N TYR A 195 38.06 -5.06 8.69
CA TYR A 195 37.81 -5.91 9.85
C TYR A 195 39.12 -6.11 10.63
N VAL A 196 39.08 -5.98 11.95
CA VAL A 196 40.16 -6.36 12.86
C VAL A 196 39.99 -7.84 13.22
N SER A 197 40.93 -8.69 12.78
CA SER A 197 41.06 -10.07 13.25
C SER A 197 41.78 -10.09 14.60
N VAL A 198 41.13 -10.68 15.59
CA VAL A 198 41.71 -11.10 16.87
C VAL A 198 42.37 -12.46 16.66
N LEU A 199 43.67 -12.57 16.95
CA LEU A 199 44.36 -13.83 17.17
C LEU A 199 45.37 -13.67 18.31
N ASN A 200 45.19 -14.55 19.30
CA ASN A 200 46.05 -14.93 20.43
C ASN A 200 46.22 -13.93 21.59
#